data_AF-A0AAC9AR34-F1
#
_entry.id   AF-A0AAC9AR34-F1
#
_cell.length_a   1.000
_cell.length_b   1.000
_cell.length_c   1.000
_cell.angle_alpha   90.00
_cell.angle_beta   90.00
_cell.angle_gamma   90.00
#
_symmetry.space_group_name_H-M   'P 1'
#
loop_
_entity.id
_entity.type
_entity.pdbx_description
1 polymer ?
#
loop_
_entity_poly.entity_id
_entity_poly.type
_entity_poly.pdbx_seq_one_letter_code
_entity_poly.pdbx_strand_id
1 'polypeptide(L)' 'MRAALRAVAEEIGVADISTMAIAWLLRHPARLVPVLGTMKPERLAGLVNALDVRLDRQHWFAILEASEGRAVP' A
#
# COMPACT_ATOMS: atom_id res chain seq x y z
N MET A 1 -1.80 4.59 -10.91
CA MET A 1 -1.64 4.39 -9.45
C MET A 1 -2.86 3.76 -8.78
N ARG A 2 -4.00 4.46 -8.65
CA ARG A 2 -5.18 3.94 -7.88
C ARG A 2 -5.71 2.59 -8.37
N ALA A 3 -5.74 2.35 -9.68
CA ALA A 3 -6.16 1.07 -10.25
C ALA A 3 -5.22 -0.07 -9.88
N ALA A 4 -3.89 0.14 -9.94
CA ALA A 4 -2.89 -0.85 -9.55
C ALA A 4 -3.00 -1.21 -8.06
N LEU A 5 -3.18 -0.21 -7.18
CA LEU A 5 -3.42 -0.46 -5.76
C LEU A 5 -4.65 -1.35 -5.53
N ARG A 6 -5.75 -1.15 -6.27
CA ARG A 6 -6.95 -2.01 -6.16
C ARG A 6 -6.69 -3.43 -6.67
N ALA A 7 -6.08 -3.55 -7.84
CA ALA A 7 -5.81 -4.86 -8.44
C ALA A 7 -4.95 -5.73 -7.51
N VAL A 8 -3.86 -5.15 -6.97
CA VAL A 8 -3.01 -5.85 -5.99
C VAL A 8 -3.78 -6.13 -4.70
N ALA A 9 -4.61 -5.21 -4.23
CA ALA A 9 -5.39 -5.39 -3.00
C ALA A 9 -6.41 -6.54 -3.14
N GLU A 10 -7.05 -6.68 -4.29
CA GLU A 10 -7.94 -7.80 -4.60
C GLU A 10 -7.17 -9.13 -4.65
N GLU A 11 -5.98 -9.15 -5.27
CA GLU A 11 -5.16 -10.35 -5.40
C GLU A 11 -4.69 -10.89 -4.05
N ILE A 12 -4.28 -10.01 -3.13
CA ILE A 12 -3.74 -10.42 -1.81
C ILE A 12 -4.77 -10.35 -0.67
N GLY A 13 -6.04 -10.05 -0.98
CA GLY A 13 -7.14 -10.07 -0.01
C GLY A 13 -7.21 -8.88 0.96
N VAL A 14 -6.72 -7.70 0.56
CA VAL A 14 -6.81 -6.46 1.35
C VAL A 14 -8.04 -5.66 0.94
N ALA A 15 -9.02 -5.52 1.83
CA ALA A 15 -10.29 -4.87 1.51
C ALA A 15 -10.20 -3.33 1.38
N ASP A 16 -9.37 -2.68 2.19
CA ASP A 16 -9.23 -1.22 2.20
C ASP A 16 -8.00 -0.75 1.41
N ILE A 17 -8.24 0.10 0.41
CA ILE A 17 -7.20 0.69 -0.42
C ILE A 17 -6.23 1.57 0.38
N SER A 18 -6.70 2.22 1.46
CA SER A 18 -5.83 3.07 2.28
C SER A 18 -4.81 2.21 3.04
N THR A 19 -5.27 1.09 3.57
CA THR A 19 -4.44 0.05 4.21
C THR A 19 -3.40 -0.49 3.22
N MET A 20 -3.78 -0.79 1.98
CA MET A 20 -2.84 -1.20 0.93
C MET A 20 -1.79 -0.12 0.64
N ALA A 21 -2.20 1.14 0.52
CA ALA A 21 -1.27 2.25 0.25
C ALA A 21 -0.23 2.41 1.37
N ILE A 22 -0.64 2.26 2.64
CA ILE A 22 0.27 2.30 3.78
C ILE A 22 1.22 1.09 3.75
N ALA A 23 0.71 -0.11 3.48
CA ALA A 23 1.53 -1.32 3.36
C ALA A 23 2.61 -1.18 2.29
N TRP A 24 2.26 -0.62 1.13
CA TRP A 24 3.20 -0.32 0.06
C TRP A 24 4.31 0.65 0.50
N LEU A 25 3.95 1.72 1.22
CA LEU A 25 4.92 2.69 1.78
C LEU A 25 5.84 2.05 2.82
N LEU A 26 5.30 1.23 3.72
CA LEU A 26 6.06 0.54 4.76
C LEU A 26 7.09 -0.45 4.19
N ARG A 27 6.82 -0.99 2.99
CA ARG A 27 7.72 -1.90 2.29
C ARG A 27 8.82 -1.20 1.48
N HIS A 28 8.78 0.14 1.42
CA HIS A 28 9.79 0.92 0.70
C HIS A 28 11.20 0.70 1.31
N PRO A 29 12.25 0.54 0.48
CA PRO A 29 13.61 0.23 0.96
C PRO A 29 14.20 1.30 1.90
N ALA A 30 13.79 2.56 1.75
CA ALA A 30 14.16 3.65 2.64
C ALA A 30 13.56 3.57 4.06
N ARG A 31 12.73 2.55 4.36
CA ARG A 31 12.08 2.34 5.67
C ARG A 31 11.29 3.58 6.13
N LEU A 32 10.30 3.94 5.34
CA LEU A 32 9.44 5.11 5.59
C LEU A 32 8.60 4.91 6.85
N VAL A 33 8.30 6.01 7.55
CA VAL A 33 7.39 6.05 8.70
C VAL A 33 6.18 6.92 8.32
N PRO A 34 5.06 6.32 7.87
CA PRO A 34 3.88 7.07 7.48
C PRO A 34 3.22 7.75 8.69
N VAL A 35 2.94 9.05 8.58
CA VAL A 35 2.17 9.80 9.58
C VAL A 35 0.69 9.79 9.17
N LEU A 36 -0.18 9.28 10.04
CA LEU A 36 -1.62 9.14 9.76
C LEU A 36 -2.40 10.34 10.27
N GLY A 37 -3.06 11.08 9.37
CA GLY A 37 -3.82 12.28 9.71
C GLY A 37 -5.28 12.06 10.11
N THR A 38 -5.66 10.85 10.56
CA THR A 38 -7.07 10.55 10.90
C THR A 38 -7.38 10.81 12.38
N MET A 39 -8.52 11.45 12.64
CA MET A 39 -9.07 11.64 13.99
C MET A 39 -10.15 10.59 14.34
N LYS A 40 -10.36 9.58 13.49
CA LYS A 40 -11.36 8.52 13.71
C LYS A 40 -10.65 7.25 14.20
N PRO A 41 -10.84 6.83 15.46
CA PRO A 41 -10.16 5.65 16.01
C PRO A 41 -10.43 4.37 15.22
N GLU A 42 -11.63 4.20 14.68
CA GLU A 42 -12.03 3.02 13.91
C GLU A 42 -11.23 2.93 12.60
N ARG A 43 -10.97 4.10 11.99
CA ARG A 43 -10.14 4.18 10.78
C ARG A 43 -8.69 3.88 11.12
N LEU A 44 -8.18 4.40 12.24
CA LEU A 44 -6.82 4.08 12.70
C LEU A 44 -6.65 2.55 12.88
N ALA A 45 -7.59 1.91 13.57
CA ALA A 45 -7.58 0.45 13.77
C ALA A 45 -7.55 -0.32 12.43
N GLY A 46 -8.30 0.13 11.42
CA GLY A 46 -8.25 -0.46 10.08
C GLY A 46 -6.88 -0.32 9.41
N LEU A 47 -6.23 0.85 9.54
CA LEU A 47 -4.94 1.12 8.92
C LEU A 47 -3.78 0.36 9.59
N VAL A 48 -3.91 -0.02 10.86
CA VAL A 48 -2.91 -0.85 11.56
C VAL A 48 -2.71 -2.19 10.87
N ASN A 49 -3.75 -2.73 10.24
CA ASN A 49 -3.68 -3.98 9.47
C ASN A 49 -2.65 -3.93 8.33
N ALA A 50 -2.22 -2.73 7.90
CA ALA A 50 -1.18 -2.56 6.90
C ALA A 50 0.18 -3.16 7.33
N LEU A 51 0.42 -3.30 8.64
CA LEU A 51 1.62 -3.92 9.19
C LEU A 51 1.70 -5.43 8.89
N ASP A 52 0.55 -6.09 8.76
CA ASP A 52 0.45 -7.53 8.52
C ASP A 52 0.37 -7.88 7.03
N VAL A 53 0.22 -6.88 6.16
CA VAL A 53 0.14 -7.08 4.71
C VAL A 53 1.49 -7.55 4.18
N ARG A 54 1.49 -8.75 3.60
CA ARG A 54 2.66 -9.31 2.91
C ARG A 54 2.62 -8.92 1.44
N LEU A 55 3.35 -7.87 1.11
CA LEU A 55 3.53 -7.41 -0.26
C LEU A 55 4.86 -7.92 -0.82
N ASP A 56 4.80 -8.62 -1.95
CA ASP A 56 6.00 -9.07 -2.65
C ASP A 56 6.65 -7.95 -3.49
N ARG A 57 7.80 -8.24 -4.08
CA ARG A 57 8.52 -7.24 -4.89
C ARG A 57 7.80 -6.94 -6.21
N GLN A 58 7.17 -7.92 -6.85
CA GLN A 58 6.50 -7.71 -8.13
C GLN A 58 5.29 -6.79 -7.97
N HIS A 59 4.46 -7.04 -6.95
CA HIS A 59 3.35 -6.16 -6.60
C HIS A 59 3.83 -4.75 -6.23
N TRP A 60 4.93 -4.65 -5.48
CA TRP A 60 5.49 -3.36 -5.09
C TRP A 60 5.93 -2.54 -6.30
N PHE A 61 6.63 -3.17 -7.26
CA PHE A 61 7.04 -2.52 -8.50
C PHE A 61 5.86 -2.22 -9.42
N ALA A 62 4.86 -3.10 -9.54
CA ALA A 62 3.67 -2.84 -10.34
C ALA A 62 2.93 -1.57 -9.90
N ILE A 63 2.84 -1.34 -8.58
CA ILE A 63 2.28 -0.09 -8.03
C ILE A 63 3.19 1.11 -8.36
N LEU A 64 4.51 0.95 -8.25
CA LEU A 64 5.48 2.01 -8.57
C LEU A 64 5.42 2.40 -10.06
N GLU A 65 5.43 1.45 -10.99
CA GLU A 65 5.32 1.71 -12.43
C GLU A 65 4.03 2.44 -12.77
N ALA A 66 2.92 1.99 -12.17
CA ALA A 66 1.64 2.66 -12.32
C ALA A 66 1.61 4.07 -11.69
N SER A 67 2.51 4.37 -10.75
CA SER A 67 2.69 5.70 -10.16
C SER A 67 3.53 6.61 -11.05
N GLU A 68 4.64 6.08 -11.55
CA GLU A 68 5.65 6.79 -12.35
C GLU A 68 5.25 6.93 -13.83
N GLY A 69 4.24 6.18 -14.27
CA GLY A 69 3.75 6.18 -15.65
C GLY A 69 4.71 5.55 -16.66
N ARG A 70 5.75 4.85 -16.18
CA ARG A 70 6.79 4.20 -16.97
C ARG A 70 7.26 2.92 -16.28
N ALA A 71 7.76 1.98 -17.06
CA ALA A 71 8.38 0.77 -16.52
C ALA A 71 9.63 1.12 -15.69
N VAL A 72 9.89 0.36 -14.64
CA VAL A 72 11.13 0.49 -13.88
C VAL A 72 12.29 -0.06 -14.74
N PRO A 73 13.46 0.60 -14.76
CA PRO A 73 14.63 0.16 -15.52
C PRO A 73 15.19 -1.21 -15.09
#